data_AF-A0A6L5R3Y9-F1
#
_entry.id   AF-A0A6L5R3Y9-F1
#
_cell.length_a   1.000
_cell.length_b   1.000
_cell.length_c   1.000
_cell.angle_alpha   90.00
_cell.angle_beta   90.00
_cell.angle_gamma   90.00
#
_symmetry.space_group_name_H-M   'P 1'
#
loop_
_entity.id
_entity.type
_entity.pdbx_description
1 polymer ?
#
loop_
_entity_poly.entity_id
_entity_poly.type
_entity_poly.pdbx_seq_one_letter_code
_entity_poly.pdbx_strand_id
1 'polypeptide(L)'
;MTPHGPDHFGASPRLRSRSATGLPAARRPALALIVAIVIGASTLAFGVGSANGAADGVVAAAGGLTIGAVVIWIRQAVVLGEARPRLRALREQAGDPSAVAVRSTAGFAASKAHERDLREERRKPGRAFQLLTLDADGFELRERPAGGPGGVAFVPWASVESIRVGSAEFADVSERAILVAADVHGHAFLLGLSPLDDRAWWIRPAPEHEYLRLIEEMIRRAGSVHSRSDAAPLPSDTSRAG
;
A
#
# COMPACT_ATOMS: atom_id res chain seq x y z
N MET A 1 15.70 -35.06 -5.16
CA MET A 1 15.32 -33.81 -5.84
C MET A 1 13.88 -33.96 -6.31
N THR A 2 12.95 -33.49 -5.51
CA THR A 2 11.51 -33.46 -5.84
C THR A 2 11.22 -32.15 -6.57
N PRO A 3 10.58 -32.16 -7.74
CA PRO A 3 10.18 -30.93 -8.41
C PRO A 3 9.10 -30.25 -7.57
N HIS A 4 9.42 -29.08 -7.01
CA HIS A 4 8.41 -28.20 -6.43
C HIS A 4 7.55 -27.66 -7.57
N GLY A 5 6.27 -28.05 -7.59
CA GLY A 5 5.30 -27.57 -8.56
C GLY A 5 4.98 -26.08 -8.36
N PRO A 6 4.65 -25.34 -9.43
CA PRO A 6 4.48 -23.88 -9.42
C PRO A 6 3.20 -23.34 -8.73
N ASP A 7 2.54 -24.10 -7.87
CA ASP A 7 1.22 -23.75 -7.32
C ASP A 7 1.23 -23.38 -5.82
N HIS A 8 2.39 -23.02 -5.25
CA HIS A 8 2.51 -22.72 -3.82
C HIS A 8 2.03 -21.33 -3.36
N PHE A 9 1.48 -20.50 -4.25
CA PHE A 9 0.67 -19.34 -3.84
C PHE A 9 -0.74 -19.79 -3.48
N GLY A 10 -0.84 -20.58 -2.39
CA GLY A 10 -2.11 -20.79 -1.72
C GLY A 10 -2.74 -19.43 -1.45
N ALA A 11 -3.93 -19.22 -2.02
CA ALA A 11 -4.61 -17.94 -2.09
C ALA A 11 -4.54 -17.16 -0.77
N SER A 12 -3.57 -16.24 -0.66
CA SER A 12 -3.59 -15.22 0.38
C SER A 12 -4.91 -14.46 0.20
N PRO A 13 -5.84 -14.51 1.17
CA PRO A 13 -7.21 -14.01 0.99
C PRO A 13 -7.30 -12.52 0.60
N ARG A 14 -6.19 -11.79 0.72
CA ARG A 14 -6.02 -10.34 0.58
C ARG A 14 -5.67 -9.87 -0.83
N LEU A 15 -5.22 -10.77 -1.70
CA LEU A 15 -4.72 -10.42 -3.04
C LEU A 15 -5.48 -11.24 -4.07
N ARG A 16 -6.75 -10.86 -4.29
CA ARG A 16 -7.63 -11.50 -5.27
C ARG A 16 -7.54 -10.77 -6.60
N SER A 17 -7.24 -11.50 -7.67
CA SER A 17 -7.52 -11.05 -9.04
C SER A 17 -8.99 -11.33 -9.39
N ARG A 18 -9.98 -10.67 -8.76
CA ARG A 18 -11.37 -10.65 -9.30
C ARG A 18 -12.31 -9.62 -8.68
N SER A 19 -13.25 -9.24 -9.55
CA SER A 19 -14.38 -8.32 -9.47
C SER A 19 -15.14 -8.26 -8.14
N ALA A 20 -15.52 -7.02 -7.80
CA ALA A 20 -16.26 -6.60 -6.63
C ALA A 20 -17.49 -7.46 -6.32
N THR A 21 -17.62 -7.89 -5.06
CA THR A 21 -18.82 -7.75 -4.19
C THR A 21 -18.65 -8.58 -2.91
N GLY A 22 -18.82 -7.94 -1.74
CA GLY A 22 -18.99 -8.63 -0.45
C GLY A 22 -18.25 -7.98 0.72
N LEU A 23 -18.90 -7.04 1.42
CA LEU A 23 -18.47 -6.51 2.72
C LEU A 23 -19.17 -7.26 3.86
N PRO A 24 -18.41 -7.76 4.86
CA PRO A 24 -18.75 -7.51 6.27
C PRO A 24 -17.48 -7.38 7.15
N ALA A 25 -17.44 -6.88 8.38
CA ALA A 25 -18.32 -6.08 9.22
C ALA A 25 -17.39 -5.29 10.16
N ALA A 26 -17.65 -4.01 10.38
CA ALA A 26 -16.84 -3.15 11.24
C ALA A 26 -17.30 -3.23 12.70
N ARG A 27 -16.34 -3.38 13.63
CA ARG A 27 -16.47 -2.87 15.00
C ARG A 27 -15.30 -1.93 15.28
N ARG A 28 -15.69 -0.69 15.57
CA ARG A 28 -14.89 0.56 15.75
C ARG A 28 -14.55 0.69 17.27
N PRO A 29 -14.62 1.82 18.02
CA PRO A 29 -14.55 3.28 17.78
C PRO A 29 -14.12 4.08 19.05
N ALA A 30 -12.92 4.68 19.17
CA ALA A 30 -12.68 5.57 20.33
C ALA A 30 -12.99 7.03 19.97
N LEU A 31 -12.18 7.63 19.10
CA LEU A 31 -12.35 9.04 18.72
C LEU A 31 -13.64 9.27 17.90
N ALA A 32 -13.97 8.37 16.96
CA ALA A 32 -15.20 8.47 16.19
C ALA A 32 -16.47 8.22 17.04
N LEU A 33 -16.37 7.42 18.12
CA LEU A 33 -17.46 7.29 19.09
C LEU A 33 -17.57 8.56 19.93
N ILE A 34 -16.45 9.12 20.40
CA ILE A 34 -16.46 10.36 21.19
C ILE A 34 -17.05 11.51 20.36
N VAL A 35 -16.63 11.67 19.11
CA VAL A 35 -17.18 12.69 18.21
C VAL A 35 -18.65 12.41 17.89
N ALA A 36 -19.04 11.15 17.63
CA ALA A 36 -20.44 10.79 17.45
C ALA A 36 -21.29 10.95 18.73
N ILE A 37 -20.72 10.77 19.92
CA ILE A 37 -21.36 10.97 21.23
C ILE A 37 -21.56 12.46 21.48
N VAL A 38 -20.51 13.29 21.32
CA VAL A 38 -20.60 14.75 21.51
C VAL A 38 -21.62 15.34 20.53
N ILE A 39 -21.70 14.79 19.32
CA ILE A 39 -22.62 15.25 18.30
C ILE A 39 -24.03 14.72 18.54
N GLY A 40 -24.20 13.44 18.85
CA GLY A 40 -25.49 12.87 19.21
C GLY A 40 -26.08 13.53 20.46
N ALA A 41 -25.25 13.87 21.44
CA ALA A 41 -25.64 14.66 22.60
C ALA A 41 -26.09 16.07 22.21
N SER A 42 -25.36 16.71 21.29
CA SER A 42 -25.78 18.01 20.73
C SER A 42 -27.11 17.91 19.98
N THR A 43 -27.30 16.90 19.11
CA THR A 43 -28.54 16.72 18.34
C THR A 43 -29.73 16.38 19.24
N LEU A 44 -29.52 15.58 20.29
CA LEU A 44 -30.52 15.30 21.33
C LEU A 44 -30.86 16.55 22.13
N ALA A 45 -29.89 17.39 22.47
CA ALA A 45 -30.12 18.65 23.19
C ALA A 45 -30.97 19.64 22.39
N PHE A 46 -30.84 19.67 21.05
CA PHE A 46 -31.64 20.53 20.18
C PHE A 46 -33.01 19.93 19.81
N GLY A 47 -33.18 18.60 19.83
CA GLY A 47 -34.43 17.93 19.46
C GLY A 47 -35.54 17.96 20.51
N VAL A 48 -35.21 18.17 21.80
CA VAL A 48 -36.20 18.08 22.90
C VAL A 48 -37.07 19.35 23.04
N GLY A 49 -36.81 20.41 22.27
CA GLY A 49 -37.52 21.69 22.39
C GLY A 49 -38.55 22.03 21.29
N SER A 50 -38.70 21.20 20.25
CA SER A 50 -39.46 21.61 19.06
C SER A 50 -40.78 20.83 18.88
N ALA A 51 -41.86 21.58 18.69
CA ALA A 51 -43.22 21.05 18.49
C ALA A 51 -43.47 20.49 17.07
N ASN A 52 -42.50 20.59 16.15
CA ASN A 52 -42.66 20.25 14.73
C ASN A 52 -41.86 18.99 14.33
N GLY A 53 -42.20 17.85 14.94
CA GLY A 53 -41.38 16.62 14.94
C GLY A 53 -40.98 15.99 13.59
N ALA A 54 -41.60 16.36 12.47
CA ALA A 54 -41.19 15.87 11.14
C ALA A 54 -40.05 16.70 10.51
N ALA A 55 -40.07 18.03 10.69
CA ALA A 55 -39.01 18.90 10.19
C ALA A 55 -37.70 18.70 10.95
N ASP A 56 -37.80 18.47 12.27
CA ASP A 56 -36.64 18.26 13.13
C ASP A 56 -35.92 16.95 12.83
N GLY A 57 -36.64 15.91 12.42
CA GLY A 57 -36.05 14.62 12.03
C GLY A 57 -35.15 14.74 10.78
N VAL A 58 -35.58 15.52 9.78
CA VAL A 58 -34.79 15.76 8.55
C VAL A 58 -33.54 16.58 8.87
N VAL A 59 -33.66 17.62 9.70
CA VAL A 59 -32.53 18.47 10.11
C VAL A 59 -31.52 17.66 10.92
N ALA A 60 -31.99 16.81 11.84
CA ALA A 60 -31.11 15.92 12.62
C ALA A 60 -30.37 14.91 11.72
N ALA A 61 -31.06 14.31 10.75
CA ALA A 61 -30.44 13.38 9.81
C ALA A 61 -29.39 14.06 8.91
N ALA A 62 -29.71 15.24 8.37
CA ALA A 62 -28.79 16.03 7.55
C ALA A 62 -27.56 16.48 8.36
N GLY A 63 -27.77 16.90 9.62
CA GLY A 63 -26.69 17.27 10.54
C GLY A 63 -25.76 16.09 10.83
N GLY A 64 -26.31 14.91 11.13
CA GLY A 64 -25.54 13.69 11.35
C GLY A 64 -24.70 13.27 10.14
N LEU A 65 -25.26 13.34 8.92
CA LEU A 65 -24.54 13.04 7.69
C LEU A 65 -23.41 14.04 7.41
N THR A 66 -23.70 15.34 7.55
CA THR A 66 -22.72 16.41 7.33
C THR A 66 -21.53 16.24 8.27
N ILE A 67 -21.80 15.94 9.53
CA ILE A 67 -20.78 15.68 10.53
C ILE A 67 -19.96 14.44 10.17
N GLY A 68 -20.62 13.35 9.79
CA GLY A 68 -19.95 12.13 9.36
C GLY A 68 -18.98 12.40 8.23
N ALA A 69 -19.40 13.20 7.24
CA ALA A 69 -18.56 13.62 6.12
C ALA A 69 -17.37 14.47 6.59
N VAL A 70 -17.58 15.45 7.49
CA VAL A 70 -16.50 16.29 8.04
C VAL A 70 -15.46 15.46 8.80
N VAL A 71 -15.88 14.52 9.64
CA VAL A 71 -14.95 13.65 10.40
C VAL A 71 -14.12 12.77 9.46
N ILE A 72 -14.75 12.20 8.42
CA ILE A 72 -14.04 11.42 7.40
C ILE A 72 -13.03 12.32 6.67
N TRP A 73 -13.43 13.53 6.30
CA TRP A 73 -12.57 14.49 5.61
C TRP A 73 -11.38 14.93 6.45
N ILE A 74 -11.58 15.29 7.73
CA ILE A 74 -10.49 15.65 8.66
C ILE A 74 -9.51 14.47 8.83
N ARG A 75 -10.03 13.26 9.03
CA ARG A 75 -9.18 12.07 9.17
C ARG A 75 -8.32 11.86 7.93
N GLN A 76 -8.91 11.98 6.73
CA GLN A 76 -8.16 11.87 5.48
C GLN A 76 -7.14 12.99 5.33
N ALA A 77 -7.51 14.24 5.67
CA ALA A 77 -6.62 15.39 5.62
C ALA A 77 -5.40 15.23 6.55
N VAL A 78 -5.57 14.65 7.74
CA VAL A 78 -4.44 14.37 8.66
C VAL A 78 -3.51 13.30 8.09
N VAL A 79 -4.07 12.17 7.62
CA VAL A 79 -3.27 11.06 7.06
C VAL A 79 -2.49 11.50 5.82
N LEU A 80 -3.14 12.23 4.92
CA LEU A 80 -2.52 12.74 3.69
C LEU A 80 -1.59 13.93 3.97
N GLY A 81 -1.93 14.78 4.94
CA GLY A 81 -1.15 15.95 5.34
C GLY A 81 0.22 15.59 5.92
N GLU A 82 0.31 14.49 6.67
CA GLU A 82 1.59 13.99 7.20
C GLU A 82 2.42 13.22 6.16
N ALA A 83 1.80 12.70 5.11
CA ALA A 83 2.49 11.87 4.13
C ALA A 83 3.40 12.67 3.19
N ARG A 84 3.04 13.90 2.79
CA ARG A 84 3.88 14.72 1.89
C ARG A 84 5.21 15.14 2.53
N PRO A 85 5.25 15.69 3.74
CA PRO A 85 6.52 16.01 4.41
C PRO A 85 7.41 14.77 4.58
N ARG A 86 6.81 13.61 4.84
CA ARG A 86 7.55 12.33 4.96
C ARG A 86 8.14 11.89 3.64
N LEU A 87 7.37 11.89 2.56
CA LEU A 87 7.84 11.53 1.22
C LEU A 87 8.93 12.49 0.75
N ARG A 88 8.79 13.79 1.04
CA ARG A 88 9.84 14.79 0.78
C ARG A 88 11.12 14.48 1.55
N ALA A 89 11.02 14.23 2.86
CA ALA A 89 12.18 13.90 3.68
C ALA A 89 12.83 12.57 3.25
N LEU A 90 12.04 11.58 2.81
CA LEU A 90 12.53 10.33 2.23
C LEU A 90 13.29 10.57 0.94
N ARG A 91 12.77 11.42 0.04
CA ARG A 91 13.44 11.76 -1.22
C ARG A 91 14.75 12.51 -0.99
N GLU A 92 14.75 13.47 -0.06
CA GLU A 92 15.97 14.19 0.37
C GLU A 92 17.01 13.22 0.94
N GLN A 93 16.60 12.21 1.73
CA GLN A 93 17.48 11.17 2.26
C GLN A 93 17.97 10.17 1.20
N ALA A 94 17.13 9.84 0.22
CA ALA A 94 17.52 8.93 -0.86
C ALA A 94 18.51 9.59 -1.82
N GLY A 95 18.44 10.91 -2.00
CA GLY A 95 19.27 11.63 -2.96
C GLY A 95 18.98 11.28 -4.42
N ASP A 96 17.92 10.52 -4.67
CA ASP A 96 17.54 10.01 -5.98
C ASP A 96 16.28 10.74 -6.50
N PRO A 97 16.43 11.59 -7.54
CA PRO A 97 15.31 12.31 -8.11
C PRO A 97 14.35 11.41 -8.92
N SER A 98 14.78 10.20 -9.29
CA SER A 98 13.96 9.23 -10.03
C SER A 98 13.04 8.40 -9.13
N ALA A 99 13.20 8.53 -7.81
CA ALA A 99 12.44 7.76 -6.84
C ALA A 99 10.94 8.11 -6.84
N VAL A 100 10.12 7.07 -6.94
CA VAL A 100 8.67 7.16 -7.10
C VAL A 100 8.00 7.04 -5.74
N ALA A 101 7.09 7.96 -5.41
CA ALA A 101 6.26 7.82 -4.23
C ALA A 101 5.25 6.69 -4.47
N VAL A 102 5.16 5.74 -3.54
CA VAL A 102 4.23 4.62 -3.62
C VAL A 102 3.50 4.44 -2.31
N ARG A 103 2.27 3.94 -2.39
CA ARG A 103 1.59 3.28 -1.28
C ARG A 103 1.82 1.79 -1.42
N SER A 104 2.31 1.15 -0.37
CA SER A 104 2.80 -0.22 -0.42
C SER A 104 2.24 -1.07 0.72
N THR A 105 1.90 -2.32 0.41
CA THR A 105 1.54 -3.32 1.42
C THR A 105 2.77 -3.89 2.13
N ALA A 106 3.99 -3.47 1.79
CA ALA A 106 5.21 -3.93 2.44
C ALA A 106 5.30 -3.48 3.91
N GLY A 107 5.60 -4.43 4.78
CA GLY A 107 6.10 -4.22 6.13
C GLY A 107 7.61 -4.46 6.20
N PHE A 108 8.29 -3.69 7.05
CA PHE A 108 9.70 -3.87 7.37
C PHE A 108 9.79 -4.28 8.83
N ALA A 109 10.06 -5.57 9.07
CA ALA A 109 10.39 -6.09 10.38
C ALA A 109 11.77 -6.73 10.26
N ALA A 110 12.71 -6.29 11.10
CA ALA A 110 14.07 -6.85 11.17
C ALA A 110 14.76 -6.99 9.79
N SER A 111 14.68 -5.96 8.94
CA SER A 111 15.31 -5.91 7.61
C SER A 111 14.77 -6.91 6.58
N LYS A 112 13.62 -7.55 6.84
CA LYS A 112 12.92 -8.41 5.88
C LYS A 112 11.64 -7.75 5.38
N ALA A 113 11.47 -7.73 4.06
CA ALA A 113 10.19 -7.42 3.44
C ALA A 113 9.19 -8.52 3.79
N HIS A 114 7.99 -8.11 4.21
CA HIS A 114 6.84 -9.01 4.37
C HIS A 114 5.57 -8.25 4.00
N GLU A 115 4.46 -8.96 3.79
CA GLU A 115 3.16 -8.33 3.62
C GLU A 115 2.63 -7.85 4.98
N ARG A 116 2.30 -6.56 5.09
CA ARG A 116 1.79 -5.96 6.33
C ARG A 116 0.35 -6.40 6.59
N ASP A 117 0.03 -6.63 7.87
CA ASP A 117 -1.36 -6.83 8.27
C ASP A 117 -2.17 -5.53 8.22
N LEU A 118 -3.36 -5.56 7.60
CA LEU A 118 -4.33 -4.46 7.61
C LEU A 118 -4.61 -3.94 9.03
N ARG A 119 -4.56 -4.81 10.05
CA ARG A 119 -4.70 -4.40 11.46
C ARG A 119 -3.53 -3.53 11.91
N GLU A 120 -2.31 -3.84 11.52
CA GLU A 120 -1.12 -3.05 11.83
C GLU A 120 -1.12 -1.72 11.08
N GLU A 121 -1.52 -1.74 9.82
CA GLU A 121 -1.63 -0.53 9.01
C GLU A 121 -2.66 0.44 9.60
N ARG A 122 -3.83 -0.07 10.03
CA ARG A 122 -4.86 0.73 10.72
C ARG A 122 -4.35 1.38 12.01
N ARG A 123 -3.43 0.72 12.72
CA ARG A 123 -2.81 1.25 13.94
C ARG A 123 -1.76 2.32 13.65
N LYS A 124 -1.15 2.30 12.46
CA LYS A 124 -0.07 3.21 12.07
C LYS A 124 -0.33 3.78 10.66
N PRO A 125 -1.38 4.61 10.51
CA PRO A 125 -1.74 5.20 9.22
C PRO A 125 -0.59 6.13 8.79
N GLY A 126 0.08 5.78 7.70
CA GLY A 126 1.29 6.50 7.27
C GLY A 126 2.42 5.58 6.82
N ARG A 127 2.53 4.38 7.40
CA ARG A 127 3.61 3.43 7.06
C ARG A 127 3.47 2.82 5.65
N ALA A 128 2.28 2.94 5.07
CA ALA A 128 2.03 2.52 3.70
C ALA A 128 2.71 3.45 2.69
N PHE A 129 2.97 4.72 3.03
CA PHE A 129 3.64 5.66 2.14
C PHE A 129 5.15 5.44 2.17
N GLN A 130 5.69 5.03 1.02
CA GLN A 130 7.07 4.62 0.86
C GLN A 130 7.65 5.28 -0.39
N LEU A 131 8.98 5.27 -0.48
CA LEU A 131 9.71 5.69 -1.66
C LEU A 131 10.25 4.43 -2.36
N LEU A 132 9.87 4.24 -3.63
CA LEU A 132 10.34 3.18 -4.50
C LEU A 132 11.49 3.70 -5.37
N THR A 133 12.65 3.06 -5.28
CA THR A 133 13.79 3.30 -6.18
C THR A 133 14.05 2.03 -6.98
N LEU A 134 14.22 2.17 -8.30
CA LEU A 134 14.55 1.06 -9.18
C LEU A 134 16.05 1.08 -9.48
N ASP A 135 16.74 0.00 -9.12
CA ASP A 135 18.17 -0.20 -9.38
C ASP A 135 18.39 -1.26 -10.47
N ALA A 136 19.64 -1.45 -10.91
CA ALA A 136 20.04 -2.47 -11.87
C ALA A 136 19.82 -3.90 -11.32
N ASP A 137 20.04 -4.10 -10.02
CA ASP A 137 19.99 -5.42 -9.38
C ASP A 137 18.63 -5.76 -8.73
N GLY A 138 17.80 -4.75 -8.47
CA GLY A 138 16.50 -4.91 -7.83
C GLY A 138 15.74 -3.60 -7.68
N PHE A 139 14.81 -3.57 -6.74
CA PHE A 139 14.19 -2.32 -6.31
C PHE A 139 14.22 -2.19 -4.80
N GLU A 140 14.37 -0.94 -4.34
CA GLU A 140 14.34 -0.57 -2.93
C GLU A 140 13.02 0.08 -2.58
N LEU A 141 12.44 -0.33 -1.46
CA LEU A 141 11.36 0.37 -0.79
C LEU A 141 11.88 0.98 0.51
N ARG A 142 11.76 2.30 0.64
CA ARG A 142 12.15 3.04 1.84
C ARG A 142 10.93 3.57 2.58
N GLU A 143 10.90 3.34 3.89
CA GLU A 143 9.86 3.86 4.78
C GLU A 143 10.47 4.75 5.85
N ARG A 144 9.80 5.86 6.13
CA ARG A 144 10.05 6.68 7.31
C ARG A 144 8.76 6.73 8.16
N PRO A 145 8.66 5.94 9.24
CA PRO A 145 7.50 6.01 10.11
C PRO A 145 7.40 7.37 10.81
N ALA A 146 6.20 7.71 11.29
CA ALA A 146 5.96 8.91 12.10
C ALA A 146 6.89 9.02 13.32
N GLY A 147 7.29 7.88 13.87
CA GLY A 147 8.26 7.75 14.94
C GLY A 147 8.96 6.39 14.87
N GLY A 148 10.20 6.34 15.36
CA GLY A 148 11.07 5.17 15.29
C GLY A 148 12.05 5.20 14.10
N PRO A 149 12.89 4.17 13.97
CA PRO A 149 13.87 4.08 12.90
C PRO A 149 13.18 3.87 11.54
N GLY A 150 13.75 4.49 10.50
CA GLY A 150 13.40 4.21 9.12
C GLY A 150 13.72 2.76 8.74
N GLY A 151 13.11 2.28 7.65
CA GLY A 151 13.34 0.95 7.11
C GLY A 151 13.63 0.99 5.61
N VAL A 152 14.44 0.05 5.15
CA VAL A 152 14.68 -0.22 3.74
C VAL A 152 14.46 -1.70 3.51
N ALA A 153 13.73 -2.06 2.46
CA ALA A 153 13.77 -3.41 1.90
C ALA A 153 14.24 -3.35 0.46
N PHE A 154 15.16 -4.25 0.15
CA PHE A 154 15.60 -4.49 -1.20
C PHE A 154 14.98 -5.80 -1.70
N VAL A 155 14.43 -5.76 -2.90
CA VAL A 155 13.89 -6.93 -3.59
C VAL A 155 14.72 -7.14 -4.86
N PRO A 156 15.60 -8.16 -4.90
CA PRO A 156 16.39 -8.45 -6.09
C PRO A 156 15.50 -8.80 -7.28
N TRP A 157 15.84 -8.35 -8.49
CA TRP A 157 15.06 -8.72 -9.69
C TRP A 157 15.03 -10.23 -9.93
N ALA A 158 16.11 -10.94 -9.58
CA ALA A 158 16.19 -12.39 -9.66
C ALA A 158 15.24 -13.12 -8.68
N SER A 159 14.75 -12.43 -7.65
CA SER A 159 13.76 -12.98 -6.71
C SER A 159 12.31 -12.76 -7.16
N VAL A 160 12.10 -11.91 -8.17
CA VAL A 160 10.76 -11.56 -8.64
C VAL A 160 10.24 -12.63 -9.58
N GLU A 161 9.22 -13.35 -9.13
CA GLU A 161 8.59 -14.42 -9.89
C GLU A 161 7.55 -13.90 -10.87
N SER A 162 6.76 -12.89 -10.48
CA SER A 162 5.82 -12.26 -11.39
C SER A 162 5.47 -10.84 -11.01
N ILE A 163 5.17 -10.03 -12.03
CA ILE A 163 4.67 -8.66 -11.93
C ILE A 163 3.35 -8.60 -12.69
N ARG A 164 2.27 -8.18 -12.03
CA ARG A 164 0.92 -8.14 -12.62
C ARG A 164 0.18 -6.87 -12.21
N VAL A 165 -0.85 -6.50 -12.97
CA VAL A 165 -1.80 -5.44 -12.57
C VAL A 165 -2.89 -6.06 -11.70
N GLY A 166 -3.23 -5.41 -10.59
CA GLY A 166 -4.33 -5.82 -9.73
C GLY A 166 -4.80 -4.71 -8.82
N SER A 167 -5.35 -5.09 -7.67
CA SER A 167 -5.77 -4.17 -6.61
C SER A 167 -5.12 -4.58 -5.29
N ALA A 168 -4.71 -3.58 -4.51
CA ALA A 168 -4.28 -3.76 -3.14
C ALA A 168 -5.31 -3.15 -2.18
N GLU A 169 -5.52 -3.80 -1.05
CA GLU A 169 -6.31 -3.24 0.06
C GLU A 169 -5.38 -2.51 1.03
N PHE A 170 -5.73 -1.27 1.33
CA PHE A 170 -5.12 -0.46 2.37
C PHE A 170 -6.13 -0.23 3.50
N ALA A 171 -5.65 0.31 4.62
CA ALA A 171 -6.47 0.52 5.81
C ALA A 171 -7.72 1.39 5.57
N ASP A 172 -7.66 2.29 4.59
CA ASP A 172 -8.62 3.34 4.27
C ASP A 172 -9.30 3.16 2.91
N VAL A 173 -8.69 2.44 1.96
CA VAL A 173 -9.16 2.37 0.57
C VAL A 173 -8.61 1.14 -0.15
N SER A 174 -9.28 0.69 -1.22
CA SER A 174 -8.71 -0.25 -2.17
C SER A 174 -8.29 0.52 -3.42
N GLU A 175 -7.05 0.30 -3.87
CA GLU A 175 -6.47 1.03 -4.99
C GLU A 175 -5.92 0.06 -6.04
N ARG A 176 -5.84 0.52 -7.29
CA ARG A 176 -5.11 -0.19 -8.33
C ARG A 176 -3.63 -0.25 -7.95
N ALA A 177 -3.03 -1.43 -8.06
CA ALA A 177 -1.66 -1.67 -7.64
C ALA A 177 -0.93 -2.55 -8.65
N ILE A 178 0.39 -2.40 -8.70
CA ILE A 178 1.32 -3.35 -9.30
C ILE A 178 1.54 -4.43 -8.25
N LEU A 179 1.15 -5.66 -8.57
CA LEU A 179 1.34 -6.83 -7.71
C LEU A 179 2.66 -7.49 -8.07
N VAL A 180 3.57 -7.58 -7.11
CA VAL A 180 4.90 -8.18 -7.26
C VAL A 180 5.00 -9.40 -6.36
N ALA A 181 5.00 -10.58 -6.97
CA ALA A 181 5.29 -11.84 -6.27
C ALA A 181 6.80 -12.06 -6.28
N ALA A 182 7.40 -12.32 -5.12
CA ALA A 182 8.83 -12.59 -5.00
C ALA A 182 9.15 -13.54 -3.85
N ASP A 183 10.27 -14.24 -3.95
CA ASP A 183 10.85 -15.06 -2.87
C ASP A 183 12.25 -14.52 -2.50
N VAL A 184 12.33 -13.87 -1.34
CA VAL A 184 13.60 -13.36 -0.81
C VAL A 184 14.01 -14.17 0.41
N HIS A 185 15.10 -14.94 0.26
CA HIS A 185 15.65 -15.82 1.30
C HIS A 185 14.69 -16.93 1.78
N GLY A 186 13.93 -17.55 0.87
CA GLY A 186 12.99 -18.63 1.19
C GLY A 186 11.69 -18.12 1.81
N HIS A 187 11.38 -16.85 1.60
CA HIS A 187 10.17 -16.18 2.07
C HIS A 187 9.43 -15.61 0.88
N ALA A 188 8.49 -16.39 0.35
CA ALA A 188 7.55 -15.91 -0.64
C ALA A 188 6.64 -14.82 -0.04
N PHE A 189 6.49 -13.73 -0.77
CA PHE A 189 5.56 -12.65 -0.43
C PHE A 189 4.94 -12.05 -1.68
N LEU A 190 3.83 -11.33 -1.49
CA LEU A 190 3.16 -10.58 -2.55
C LEU A 190 3.00 -9.12 -2.12
N LEU A 191 3.66 -8.22 -2.85
CA LEU A 191 3.61 -6.78 -2.60
C LEU A 191 2.62 -6.11 -3.54
N GLY A 192 1.75 -5.28 -3.00
CA GLY A 192 0.95 -4.32 -3.78
C GLY A 192 1.62 -2.96 -3.73
N LEU A 193 1.99 -2.43 -4.90
CA LEU A 193 2.57 -1.10 -5.07
C LEU A 193 1.59 -0.20 -5.85
N SER A 194 1.01 0.79 -5.18
CA SER A 194 0.13 1.81 -5.78
C SER A 194 0.94 3.10 -5.94
N PRO A 195 1.38 3.47 -7.16
CA PRO A 195 2.15 4.68 -7.39
C PRO A 195 1.32 5.92 -7.08
N LEU A 196 1.97 6.96 -6.57
CA LEU A 196 1.34 8.18 -6.10
C LEU A 196 1.85 9.40 -6.86
N ASP A 197 0.94 10.33 -7.16
CA ASP A 197 1.26 11.69 -7.57
C ASP A 197 1.40 12.54 -6.30
N ASP A 198 2.65 12.74 -5.88
CA ASP A 198 3.01 13.58 -4.73
C ASP A 198 3.25 15.04 -5.11
N ARG A 199 3.17 15.38 -6.41
CA ARG A 199 3.28 16.75 -6.94
C ARG A 199 1.94 17.49 -6.85
N ALA A 200 0.84 16.78 -7.06
CA ALA A 200 -0.51 17.31 -6.84
C ALA A 200 -0.69 17.83 -5.40
N TRP A 201 -1.56 18.83 -5.23
CA TRP A 201 -1.75 19.47 -3.93
C TRP A 201 -2.24 18.51 -2.82
N TRP A 202 -2.92 17.43 -3.19
CA TRP A 202 -3.19 16.25 -2.37
C TRP A 202 -2.36 15.07 -2.88
N ILE A 203 -2.01 14.13 -2.00
CA ILE A 203 -1.53 12.82 -2.46
C ILE A 203 -2.71 12.07 -3.06
N ARG A 204 -2.55 11.60 -4.29
CA ARG A 204 -3.52 10.78 -5.00
C ARG A 204 -2.79 9.67 -5.76
N PRO A 205 -3.51 8.64 -6.24
CA PRO A 205 -2.94 7.70 -7.19
C PRO A 205 -2.33 8.41 -8.39
N ALA A 206 -1.19 7.91 -8.86
CA ALA A 206 -0.50 8.42 -10.03
C ALA A 206 -1.40 8.34 -11.28
N PRO A 207 -1.25 9.27 -12.24
CA PRO A 207 -1.98 9.19 -13.49
C PRO A 207 -1.60 7.93 -14.29
N GLU A 208 -2.50 7.47 -15.15
CA GLU A 208 -2.37 6.19 -15.89
C GLU A 208 -1.02 6.04 -16.60
N HIS A 209 -0.52 7.10 -17.23
CA HIS A 209 0.74 7.04 -17.97
C HIS A 209 1.96 6.84 -17.06
N GLU A 210 1.98 7.42 -15.85
CA GLU A 210 3.06 7.18 -14.87
C GLU A 210 2.96 5.76 -14.30
N TYR A 211 1.73 5.30 -14.04
CA TYR A 211 1.48 3.92 -13.62
C TYR A 211 1.98 2.91 -14.67
N LEU A 212 1.60 3.07 -15.94
CA LEU A 212 1.98 2.20 -17.05
C LEU A 212 3.49 2.24 -17.29
N ARG A 213 4.08 3.43 -17.27
CA ARG A 213 5.53 3.59 -17.40
C ARG A 213 6.28 2.84 -16.29
N LEU A 214 5.80 2.90 -15.06
CA LEU A 214 6.45 2.21 -13.95
C LEU A 214 6.37 0.69 -14.09
N ILE A 215 5.19 0.13 -14.39
CA ILE A 215 5.04 -1.32 -14.54
C ILE A 215 5.84 -1.85 -15.74
N GLU A 216 5.85 -1.15 -16.87
CA GLU A 216 6.67 -1.49 -18.03
C GLU A 216 8.16 -1.52 -17.68
N GLU A 217 8.63 -0.52 -16.94
CA GLU A 217 10.02 -0.45 -16.49
C GLU A 217 10.38 -1.60 -15.54
N MET A 218 9.51 -1.94 -14.59
CA MET A 218 9.72 -3.07 -13.68
C MET A 218 9.74 -4.40 -14.44
N ILE A 219 8.80 -4.62 -15.37
CA ILE A 219 8.77 -5.83 -16.22
C ILE A 219 10.04 -5.93 -17.06
N ARG A 220 10.46 -4.82 -17.69
CA ARG A 220 11.67 -4.77 -18.51
C ARG A 220 12.91 -5.14 -17.72
N ARG A 221 13.09 -4.61 -16.49
CA ARG A 221 14.23 -4.93 -15.63
C ARG A 221 14.20 -6.38 -15.15
N ALA A 222 13.06 -6.86 -14.66
CA ALA A 222 12.89 -8.25 -14.24
C ALA A 222 13.17 -9.23 -15.39
N GLY A 223 12.66 -8.97 -16.59
CA GLY A 223 12.89 -9.81 -17.77
C GLY A 223 14.36 -9.88 -18.20
N SER A 224 15.09 -8.77 -18.08
CA SER A 224 16.52 -8.72 -18.47
C SER A 224 17.42 -9.64 -17.64
N VAL A 225 17.05 -9.92 -16.39
CA VAL A 225 17.79 -10.80 -15.49
C VAL A 225 17.53 -12.27 -15.83
N HIS A 226 16.29 -12.63 -16.14
CA HIS A 226 15.91 -13.99 -16.55
C HIS A 226 16.62 -14.39 -17.84
N SER A 227 16.66 -13.51 -18.84
CA SER A 227 17.38 -13.77 -20.10
C SER A 227 18.89 -13.97 -19.90
N ARG A 228 19.49 -13.35 -18.86
CA ARG A 228 20.92 -13.51 -18.56
C ARG A 228 21.20 -14.86 -17.88
N SER A 229 20.26 -15.36 -17.08
CA SER A 229 20.38 -16.68 -16.43
C SER A 229 20.33 -17.81 -17.45
N ASP A 230 19.50 -17.69 -18.48
CA ASP A 230 19.38 -18.71 -19.54
C ASP A 230 20.57 -18.70 -20.52
N ALA A 231 21.22 -17.55 -20.68
CA ALA A 231 22.31 -17.35 -21.65
C ALA A 231 23.71 -17.68 -21.10
N ALA A 232 23.86 -18.00 -19.80
CA ALA A 232 25.13 -18.43 -19.25
C ALA A 232 25.33 -19.93 -19.56
N PRO A 233 26.14 -20.32 -20.57
CA PRO A 233 26.45 -21.73 -20.78
C PRO A 233 27.09 -22.26 -19.50
N LEU A 234 26.52 -23.35 -18.98
CA LEU A 234 27.16 -24.14 -17.94
C LEU A 234 28.62 -24.33 -18.37
N PRO A 235 29.62 -23.96 -17.56
CA PRO A 235 31.02 -24.20 -17.90
C PRO A 235 31.12 -25.70 -18.16
N SER A 236 31.30 -26.04 -19.43
CA SER A 236 31.51 -27.41 -19.87
C SER A 236 32.77 -27.87 -19.14
N ASP A 237 32.57 -28.76 -18.19
CA ASP A 237 33.60 -29.35 -17.35
C ASP A 237 34.54 -30.15 -18.27
N THR A 238 35.50 -29.46 -18.89
CA THR A 238 36.51 -30.03 -19.79
C THR A 238 37.72 -30.57 -19.05
N SER A 239 37.65 -30.71 -17.72
CA SER A 239 38.74 -31.25 -16.90
C SER A 239 38.41 -32.64 -16.35
N ARG A 240 38.24 -33.63 -17.24
CA ARG A 240 38.34 -35.05 -16.83
C ARG A 240 38.71 -35.98 -17.99
N ALA A 241 39.95 -35.88 -18.45
CA ALA A 241 40.68 -37.00 -19.03
C ALA A 241 42.18 -36.68 -18.99
N GLY A 242 42.80 -37.03 -17.87
CA GLY A 242 44.22 -37.38 -17.78
C GLY A 242 44.30 -38.87 -17.48
#